data_AF-A0A1G1V9X7-F1
#
_entry.id   AF-A0A1G1V9X7-F1
#
_cell.length_a   1.000
_cell.length_b   1.000
_cell.length_c   1.000
_cell.angle_alpha   90.00
_cell.angle_beta   90.00
_cell.angle_gamma   90.00
#
_symmetry.space_group_name_H-M   'P 1'
#
loop_
_entity.id
_entity.type
_entity.pdbx_description
1 polymer ?
#
loop_
_entity_poly.entity_id
_entity_poly.type
_entity_poly.pdbx_seq_one_letter_code
_entity_poly.pdbx_strand_id
1 'polypeptide(L)'
;MSKKSNIFYSEIYKKLEQKILEVLNGQPDFLSVSTVNSPRAVGDAVQDILAVNFEKIIDNLGLDYSAKFARRAMADLAFKDKDGFYYVVDVKTHRLDTVFNMPNLTSVERLARFYEDDSNYFVILKVDYEVTKTKAIIKKVHFVPIEFLSWKCLTIGALGWGQIQIANSNNIKLIPQNSRKKWMIQLCNNLFEFYPNEISKINERILYFKKVKAFWKKKTE
;
A
#
# COMPACT_ATOMS: atom_id res chain seq x y z
N MET A 1 -11.30 1.03 -27.17
CA MET A 1 -10.50 0.40 -26.09
C MET A 1 -9.99 1.52 -25.20
N SER A 2 -10.18 1.46 -23.87
CA SER A 2 -9.61 2.49 -23.01
C SER A 2 -8.08 2.44 -23.08
N LYS A 3 -7.45 3.61 -23.12
CA LYS A 3 -5.99 3.74 -23.11
C LYS A 3 -5.47 3.14 -21.80
N LYS A 4 -4.34 2.43 -21.86
CA LYS A 4 -3.67 1.84 -20.69
C LYS A 4 -2.36 2.56 -20.41
N SER A 5 -1.98 2.64 -19.13
CA SER A 5 -0.68 3.19 -18.73
C SER A 5 0.47 2.43 -19.40
N ASN A 6 1.31 3.14 -20.15
CA ASN A 6 2.51 2.55 -20.73
C ASN A 6 3.49 2.08 -19.63
N ILE A 7 3.48 2.71 -18.45
CA ILE A 7 4.36 2.35 -17.33
C ILE A 7 4.12 0.89 -16.90
N PHE A 8 2.86 0.49 -16.72
CA PHE A 8 2.48 -0.82 -16.17
C PHE A 8 2.16 -1.90 -17.20
N TYR A 9 1.90 -1.51 -18.45
CA TYR A 9 1.68 -2.44 -19.55
C TYR A 9 2.91 -2.60 -20.47
N SER A 10 4.07 -2.19 -19.97
CA SER A 10 5.39 -2.46 -20.54
C SER A 10 6.38 -2.87 -19.44
N GLU A 11 7.67 -2.96 -19.76
CA GLU A 11 8.74 -3.26 -18.81
C GLU A 11 9.25 -2.03 -18.04
N ILE A 12 8.66 -0.84 -18.25
CA ILE A 12 9.08 0.42 -17.60
C ILE A 12 9.00 0.31 -16.07
N TYR A 13 7.92 -0.26 -15.51
CA TYR A 13 7.79 -0.39 -14.06
C TYR A 13 8.89 -1.27 -13.43
N LYS A 14 9.38 -2.29 -14.13
CA LYS A 14 10.51 -3.11 -13.63
C LYS A 14 11.83 -2.33 -13.64
N LYS A 15 12.02 -1.44 -14.65
CA LYS A 15 13.15 -0.50 -14.65
C LYS A 15 13.05 0.49 -13.49
N LEU A 16 11.84 0.94 -13.15
CA LEU A 16 11.60 1.78 -11.96
C LEU A 16 11.93 1.02 -10.67
N GLU A 17 11.50 -0.24 -10.53
CA GLU A 17 11.85 -1.08 -9.37
C GLU A 17 13.37 -1.16 -9.16
N GLN A 18 14.11 -1.41 -10.24
CA GLN A 18 15.57 -1.49 -10.19
C GLN A 18 16.23 -0.14 -9.82
N LYS A 19 15.80 0.97 -10.44
CA LYS A 19 16.32 2.30 -10.11
C LYS A 19 16.03 2.70 -8.68
N ILE A 20 14.83 2.41 -8.18
CA ILE A 20 14.46 2.69 -6.79
C ILE A 20 15.34 1.88 -5.83
N LEU A 21 15.57 0.60 -6.13
CA LEU A 21 16.48 -0.24 -5.37
C LEU A 21 17.90 0.33 -5.34
N GLU A 22 18.43 0.77 -6.48
CA GLU A 22 19.76 1.40 -6.59
C GLU A 22 19.86 2.70 -5.80
N VAL A 23 18.86 3.59 -5.94
CA VAL A 23 18.81 4.87 -5.21
C VAL A 23 18.77 4.66 -3.70
N LEU A 24 17.93 3.73 -3.21
CA LEU A 24 17.79 3.47 -1.78
C LEU A 24 19.07 2.84 -1.20
N ASN A 25 19.68 1.87 -1.89
CA ASN A 25 20.92 1.23 -1.43
C ASN A 25 22.16 2.13 -1.56
N GLY A 26 22.12 3.11 -2.46
CA GLY A 26 23.16 4.12 -2.68
C GLY A 26 23.15 5.27 -1.66
N GLN A 27 22.11 5.39 -0.82
CA GLN A 27 22.11 6.38 0.25
C GLN A 27 23.16 6.02 1.33
N PRO A 28 23.80 7.03 1.95
CA PRO A 28 24.57 6.83 3.17
C PRO A 28 23.64 6.30 4.28
N ASP A 29 24.22 5.72 5.33
CA ASP A 29 23.47 5.17 6.46
C ASP A 29 22.47 6.22 7.00
N PHE A 30 21.18 6.02 6.71
CA PHE A 30 20.11 6.96 7.06
C PHE A 30 19.38 6.59 8.37
N LEU A 31 19.89 5.59 9.09
CA LEU A 31 19.37 5.16 10.39
C LEU A 31 20.43 5.36 11.46
N SER A 32 20.01 5.91 12.60
CA SER A 32 20.84 5.94 13.80
C SER A 32 20.85 4.58 14.49
N VAL A 33 21.83 4.33 15.36
CA VAL A 33 21.88 3.13 16.23
C VAL A 33 20.57 2.96 17.02
N SER A 34 19.94 4.07 17.42
CA SER A 34 18.68 4.07 18.18
C SER A 34 17.43 3.82 17.33
N THR A 35 17.47 4.03 16.01
CA THR A 35 16.30 3.93 15.13
C THR A 35 16.33 2.71 14.21
N VAL A 36 17.47 2.04 14.08
CA VAL A 36 17.66 0.94 13.13
C VAL A 36 16.71 -0.25 13.35
N ASN A 37 16.26 -0.45 14.60
CA ASN A 37 15.32 -1.51 14.94
C ASN A 37 13.85 -1.11 14.84
N SER A 38 13.55 0.16 14.54
CA SER A 38 12.17 0.64 14.37
C SER A 38 11.74 0.53 12.90
N PRO A 39 10.83 -0.39 12.53
CA PRO A 39 10.35 -0.48 11.16
C PRO A 39 9.68 0.81 10.68
N ARG A 40 9.07 1.56 11.61
CA ARG A 40 8.49 2.87 11.34
C ARG A 40 9.55 3.88 10.91
N ALA A 41 10.67 3.97 11.64
CA ALA A 41 11.74 4.90 11.28
C ALA A 41 12.35 4.57 9.91
N VAL A 42 12.46 3.28 9.55
CA VAL A 42 12.86 2.88 8.20
C VAL A 42 11.81 3.29 7.16
N GLY A 43 10.53 3.12 7.47
CA GLY A 43 9.42 3.59 6.64
C GLY A 43 9.50 5.08 6.34
N ASP A 44 9.59 5.90 7.39
CA ASP A 44 9.65 7.36 7.29
C ASP A 44 10.90 7.79 6.49
N ALA A 45 12.07 7.20 6.75
CA ALA A 45 13.29 7.53 6.01
C ALA A 45 13.23 7.12 4.53
N VAL A 46 12.68 5.95 4.21
CA VAL A 46 12.48 5.53 2.80
C VAL A 46 11.53 6.49 2.10
N GLN A 47 10.45 6.93 2.74
CA GLN A 47 9.54 7.93 2.19
C GLN A 47 10.25 9.26 1.91
N ASP A 48 11.05 9.77 2.86
CA ASP A 48 11.80 11.02 2.71
C ASP A 48 12.82 10.95 1.56
N ILE A 49 13.60 9.87 1.48
CA ILE A 49 14.59 9.66 0.41
C ILE A 49 13.88 9.64 -0.95
N LEU A 50 12.75 8.94 -1.03
CA LEU A 50 11.97 8.88 -2.27
C LEU A 50 11.40 10.25 -2.61
N ALA A 51 10.79 10.97 -1.67
CA ALA A 51 10.22 12.30 -1.92
C ALA A 51 11.24 13.28 -2.54
N VAL A 52 12.51 13.19 -2.15
CA VAL A 52 13.61 14.01 -2.69
C VAL A 52 14.09 13.52 -4.06
N ASN A 53 14.11 12.21 -4.30
CA ASN A 53 14.74 11.62 -5.48
C ASN A 53 13.75 11.17 -6.57
N PHE A 54 12.44 11.16 -6.30
CA PHE A 54 11.45 10.51 -7.17
C PHE A 54 11.39 11.12 -8.56
N GLU A 55 11.45 12.45 -8.66
CA GLU A 55 11.52 13.18 -9.94
C GLU A 55 12.69 12.68 -10.80
N LYS A 56 13.90 12.58 -10.25
CA LYS A 56 15.07 12.07 -10.98
C LYS A 56 14.94 10.59 -11.36
N ILE A 57 14.25 9.80 -10.55
CA ILE A 57 13.99 8.36 -10.83
C ILE A 57 13.11 8.22 -12.07
N ILE A 58 12.07 9.04 -12.19
CA ILE A 58 11.08 8.97 -13.27
C ILE A 58 11.47 9.78 -14.52
N ASP A 59 12.15 10.92 -14.38
CA ASP A 59 12.58 11.79 -15.49
C ASP A 59 13.50 11.04 -16.46
N ASN A 60 14.41 10.22 -15.92
CA ASN A 60 15.32 9.38 -16.69
C ASN A 60 14.62 8.22 -17.44
N LEU A 61 13.29 8.19 -17.47
CA LEU A 61 12.47 7.29 -18.29
C LEU A 61 11.59 8.04 -19.30
N GLY A 62 11.79 9.36 -19.46
CA GLY A 62 11.06 10.18 -20.44
C GLY A 62 9.60 10.43 -20.06
N LEU A 63 9.34 10.58 -18.75
CA LEU A 63 8.04 10.93 -18.19
C LEU A 63 8.04 12.41 -17.79
N ASP A 64 7.02 13.16 -18.17
CA ASP A 64 6.83 14.55 -17.70
C ASP A 64 6.26 14.53 -16.28
N TYR A 65 7.10 14.81 -15.29
CA TYR A 65 6.68 14.97 -13.89
C TYR A 65 6.15 16.37 -13.61
N SER A 66 5.12 16.49 -12.76
CA SER A 66 4.68 17.78 -12.21
C SER A 66 4.67 17.72 -10.68
N ALA A 67 5.75 18.23 -10.07
CA ALA A 67 5.97 18.33 -8.62
C ALA A 67 4.85 19.07 -7.84
N LYS A 68 4.02 19.86 -8.51
CA LYS A 68 2.92 20.63 -7.88
C LYS A 68 1.83 19.74 -7.24
N PHE A 69 1.74 18.44 -7.57
CA PHE A 69 0.67 17.55 -7.10
C PHE A 69 0.97 16.79 -5.80
N ALA A 70 2.25 16.57 -5.46
CA ALA A 70 2.62 15.80 -4.26
C ALA A 70 2.08 16.43 -2.95
N ARG A 71 1.94 17.77 -2.91
CA ARG A 71 1.42 18.51 -1.73
C ARG A 71 -0.10 18.47 -1.53
N ARG A 72 -0.88 17.90 -2.47
CA ARG A 72 -2.36 17.85 -2.40
C ARG A 72 -2.92 16.42 -2.38
N ALA A 73 -2.07 15.40 -2.49
CA ALA A 73 -2.51 14.02 -2.55
C ALA A 73 -2.47 13.39 -1.16
N MET A 74 -3.53 12.68 -0.80
CA MET A 74 -3.62 11.86 0.42
C MET A 74 -2.77 10.56 0.30
N ALA A 75 -1.54 10.67 -0.20
CA ALA A 75 -0.59 9.57 -0.43
C ALA A 75 0.83 10.08 -0.30
N ASP A 76 1.78 9.15 -0.20
CA ASP A 76 3.19 9.48 0.03
C ASP A 76 3.80 10.22 -1.16
N LEU A 77 3.43 9.81 -2.39
CA LEU A 77 3.84 10.48 -3.62
C LEU A 77 2.69 10.51 -4.63
N ALA A 78 2.70 11.49 -5.52
CA ALA A 78 1.78 11.51 -6.65
C ALA A 78 2.39 12.20 -7.87
N PHE A 79 2.07 11.69 -9.06
CA PHE A 79 2.52 12.26 -10.32
C PHE A 79 1.52 12.01 -11.44
N LYS A 80 1.68 12.75 -12.54
CA LYS A 80 0.95 12.53 -13.80
C LYS A 80 1.98 12.20 -14.87
N ASP A 81 1.65 11.35 -15.84
CA ASP A 81 2.51 11.14 -17.00
C ASP A 81 2.07 11.97 -18.21
N LYS A 82 2.90 11.95 -19.27
CA LYS A 82 2.63 12.61 -20.55
C LYS A 82 1.36 12.12 -21.25
N ASP A 83 0.91 10.91 -20.92
CA ASP A 83 -0.25 10.27 -21.52
C ASP A 83 -1.57 10.66 -20.84
N GLY A 84 -1.48 11.44 -19.75
CA GLY A 84 -2.61 11.96 -19.00
C GLY A 84 -2.98 11.12 -17.78
N PHE A 85 -2.27 10.03 -17.49
CA PHE A 85 -2.58 9.15 -16.35
C PHE A 85 -2.07 9.74 -15.04
N TYR A 86 -2.89 9.66 -14.00
CA TYR A 86 -2.56 10.13 -12.66
C TYR A 86 -2.25 8.97 -11.73
N TYR A 87 -1.12 9.04 -11.05
CA TYR A 87 -0.59 8.00 -10.20
C TYR A 87 -0.49 8.50 -8.77
N VAL A 88 -1.07 7.74 -7.86
CA VAL A 88 -1.01 7.97 -6.41
C VAL A 88 -0.25 6.79 -5.83
N VAL A 89 0.90 7.04 -5.22
CA VAL A 89 1.82 6.01 -4.74
C VAL A 89 1.79 5.93 -3.23
N ASP A 90 1.50 4.75 -2.71
CA ASP A 90 1.56 4.39 -1.29
C ASP A 90 2.83 3.54 -1.05
N VAL A 91 3.72 4.04 -0.19
CA VAL A 91 5.01 3.42 0.12
C VAL A 91 4.85 2.51 1.32
N LYS A 92 5.24 1.24 1.16
CA LYS A 92 5.18 0.23 2.22
C LYS A 92 6.53 -0.42 2.40
N THR A 93 7.10 -0.30 3.59
CA THR A 93 8.33 -1.03 3.93
C THR A 93 8.01 -2.33 4.66
N HIS A 94 8.84 -3.35 4.44
CA HIS A 94 8.73 -4.63 5.13
C HIS A 94 10.11 -5.19 5.46
N ARG A 95 10.30 -5.52 6.74
CA ARG A 95 11.54 -6.12 7.24
C ARG A 95 11.43 -7.64 7.11
N LEU A 96 12.36 -8.26 6.38
CA LEU A 96 12.26 -9.67 5.97
C LEU A 96 12.36 -10.68 7.13
N ASP A 97 12.93 -10.29 8.28
CA ASP A 97 13.02 -11.15 9.47
C ASP A 97 11.76 -11.12 10.36
N THR A 98 10.74 -10.33 9.99
CA THR A 98 9.48 -10.28 10.73
C THR A 98 8.56 -11.41 10.31
N VAL A 99 8.06 -12.16 11.28
CA VAL A 99 7.21 -13.35 11.04
C VAL A 99 5.83 -12.96 10.49
N PHE A 100 5.28 -11.84 10.95
CA PHE A 100 3.96 -11.37 10.56
C PHE A 100 3.91 -9.85 10.42
N ASN A 101 3.41 -9.38 9.28
CA ASN A 101 3.16 -7.97 9.00
C ASN A 101 1.97 -7.87 8.04
N MET A 102 0.92 -7.16 8.45
CA MET A 102 -0.36 -7.02 7.75
C MET A 102 -0.68 -5.54 7.52
N PRO A 103 0.03 -4.84 6.62
CA PRO A 103 -0.12 -3.41 6.45
C PRO A 103 -1.43 -3.04 5.76
N ASN A 104 -2.03 -1.93 6.19
CA ASN A 104 -3.16 -1.29 5.52
C ASN A 104 -2.71 -0.61 4.23
N LEU A 105 -3.35 -0.91 3.10
CA LEU A 105 -3.10 -0.24 1.83
C LEU A 105 -4.01 0.97 1.65
N THR A 106 -5.33 0.77 1.64
CA THR A 106 -6.31 1.85 1.41
C THR A 106 -7.72 1.46 1.85
N SER A 107 -8.59 2.45 2.04
CA SER A 107 -10.03 2.24 2.25
C SER A 107 -10.69 1.74 0.97
N VAL A 108 -11.62 0.79 1.09
CA VAL A 108 -12.37 0.25 -0.06
C VAL A 108 -13.24 1.31 -0.74
N GLU A 109 -13.88 2.19 0.05
CA GLU A 109 -14.70 3.29 -0.47
C GLU A 109 -13.83 4.31 -1.22
N ARG A 110 -12.67 4.63 -0.66
CA ARG A 110 -11.76 5.61 -1.24
C ARG A 110 -11.18 5.12 -2.56
N LEU A 111 -10.78 3.85 -2.63
CA LEU A 111 -10.30 3.24 -3.87
C LEU A 111 -11.39 3.19 -4.93
N ALA A 112 -12.62 2.80 -4.56
CA ALA A 112 -13.75 2.74 -5.47
C ALA A 112 -14.01 4.10 -6.13
N ARG A 113 -14.10 5.18 -5.33
CA ARG A 113 -14.25 6.55 -5.84
C ARG A 113 -13.07 6.98 -6.72
N PHE A 114 -11.84 6.67 -6.29
CA PHE A 114 -10.65 7.03 -7.05
C PHE A 114 -10.62 6.37 -8.44
N TYR A 115 -11.18 5.17 -8.57
CA TYR A 115 -11.26 4.40 -9.83
C TYR A 115 -12.50 4.70 -10.67
N GLU A 116 -13.33 5.68 -10.29
CA GLU A 116 -14.37 6.23 -11.17
C GLU A 116 -13.77 6.93 -12.41
N ASP A 117 -12.52 7.38 -12.31
CA ASP A 117 -11.71 7.85 -13.43
C ASP A 117 -10.72 6.75 -13.86
N ASP A 118 -10.89 6.24 -15.08
CA ASP A 118 -10.04 5.20 -15.66
C ASP A 118 -8.58 5.65 -15.85
N SER A 119 -8.29 6.96 -15.81
CA SER A 119 -6.95 7.50 -15.92
C SER A 119 -6.16 7.47 -14.60
N ASN A 120 -6.81 7.13 -13.48
CA ASN A 120 -6.18 7.06 -12.16
C ASN A 120 -5.54 5.68 -11.91
N TYR A 121 -4.41 5.65 -11.20
CA TYR A 121 -3.71 4.44 -10.77
C TYR A 121 -3.31 4.56 -9.30
N PHE A 122 -3.77 3.62 -8.47
CA PHE A 122 -3.34 3.51 -7.09
C PHE A 122 -2.19 2.51 -7.05
N VAL A 123 -0.99 3.01 -6.80
CA VAL A 123 0.28 2.30 -6.95
C VAL A 123 0.81 1.95 -5.58
N ILE A 124 1.19 0.68 -5.40
CA ILE A 124 1.90 0.20 -4.23
C ILE A 124 3.39 0.18 -4.56
N LEU A 125 4.17 0.96 -3.81
CA LEU A 125 5.62 0.87 -3.77
C LEU A 125 6.03 0.08 -2.51
N LYS A 126 6.19 -1.24 -2.63
CA LYS A 126 6.64 -2.08 -1.52
C LYS A 126 8.15 -2.25 -1.56
N VAL A 127 8.81 -2.00 -0.44
CA VAL A 127 10.27 -2.09 -0.25
C VAL A 127 10.58 -3.13 0.81
N ASP A 128 11.20 -4.23 0.40
CA ASP A 128 11.67 -5.30 1.30
C ASP A 128 13.12 -5.08 1.66
N TYR A 129 13.41 -5.14 2.97
CA TYR A 129 14.73 -4.87 3.48
C TYR A 129 15.14 -5.79 4.62
N GLU A 130 16.45 -5.88 4.83
CA GLU A 130 17.09 -6.46 6.01
C GLU A 130 17.86 -5.37 6.74
N VAL A 131 18.05 -5.55 8.05
CA VAL A 131 18.91 -4.66 8.84
C VAL A 131 20.25 -5.36 9.06
N THR A 132 21.34 -4.72 8.66
CA THR A 132 22.71 -5.15 8.97
C THR A 132 23.44 -4.02 9.70
N LYS A 133 23.76 -4.24 10.99
CA LYS A 133 24.31 -3.22 11.90
C LYS A 133 23.41 -1.98 11.97
N THR A 134 23.77 -0.88 11.32
CA THR A 134 23.06 0.40 11.25
C THR A 134 22.43 0.65 9.88
N LYS A 135 22.58 -0.26 8.92
CA LYS A 135 22.13 -0.07 7.54
C LYS A 135 20.91 -0.94 7.23
N ALA A 136 19.88 -0.31 6.66
CA ALA A 136 18.82 -1.03 5.96
C ALA A 136 19.31 -1.38 4.55
N ILE A 137 19.42 -2.67 4.25
CA ILE A 137 19.80 -3.19 2.93
C ILE A 137 18.51 -3.56 2.20
N ILE A 138 18.20 -2.84 1.13
CA ILE A 138 17.02 -3.10 0.32
C ILE A 138 17.29 -4.32 -0.57
N LYS A 139 16.43 -5.34 -0.45
CA LYS A 139 16.54 -6.61 -1.18
C LYS A 139 15.61 -6.67 -2.37
N LYS A 140 14.43 -6.05 -2.26
CA LYS A 140 13.40 -6.14 -3.28
C LYS A 140 12.53 -4.89 -3.29
N VAL A 141 12.14 -4.48 -4.48
CA VAL A 141 11.17 -3.40 -4.68
C VAL A 141 10.05 -3.92 -5.57
N HIS A 142 8.82 -3.61 -5.21
CA HIS A 142 7.65 -3.78 -6.07
C HIS A 142 7.03 -2.42 -6.32
N PHE A 143 6.86 -2.05 -7.59
CA PHE A 143 6.23 -0.80 -8.01
C PHE A 143 5.10 -1.13 -8.99
N VAL A 144 3.92 -1.39 -8.44
CA VAL A 144 2.81 -1.97 -9.19
C VAL A 144 1.48 -1.36 -8.79
N PRO A 145 0.50 -1.23 -9.70
CA PRO A 145 -0.84 -0.83 -9.33
C PRO A 145 -1.49 -1.91 -8.47
N ILE A 146 -2.39 -1.52 -7.56
CA ILE A 146 -3.01 -2.43 -6.60
C ILE A 146 -3.75 -3.60 -7.28
N GLU A 147 -4.29 -3.39 -8.48
CA GLU A 147 -4.94 -4.45 -9.26
C GLU A 147 -3.98 -5.58 -9.69
N PHE A 148 -2.66 -5.38 -9.63
CA PHE A 148 -1.68 -6.46 -9.87
C PHE A 148 -1.47 -7.33 -8.62
N LEU A 149 -1.88 -6.90 -7.43
CA LEU A 149 -1.88 -7.74 -6.24
C LEU A 149 -3.04 -8.74 -6.32
N SER A 150 -2.73 -10.03 -6.20
CA SER A 150 -3.76 -11.06 -6.18
C SER A 150 -4.56 -10.98 -4.88
N TRP A 151 -5.88 -11.15 -4.97
CA TRP A 151 -6.72 -11.37 -3.78
C TRP A 151 -6.28 -12.56 -2.92
N LYS A 152 -5.44 -13.47 -3.44
CA LYS A 152 -4.81 -14.54 -2.64
C LYS A 152 -3.79 -14.05 -1.60
N CYS A 153 -3.31 -12.82 -1.69
CA CYS A 153 -2.43 -12.20 -0.69
C CYS A 153 -3.04 -10.95 -0.04
N LEU A 154 -4.33 -10.66 -0.30
CA LEU A 154 -5.04 -9.52 0.26
C LEU A 154 -6.12 -10.00 1.23
N THR A 155 -6.51 -9.12 2.13
CA THR A 155 -7.64 -9.30 3.04
C THR A 155 -8.34 -7.97 3.28
N ILE A 156 -9.50 -7.99 3.93
CA ILE A 156 -10.26 -6.81 4.32
C ILE A 156 -10.24 -6.68 5.85
N GLY A 157 -9.73 -5.55 6.33
CA GLY A 157 -9.72 -5.17 7.74
C GLY A 157 -10.99 -4.42 8.15
N ALA A 158 -11.43 -4.62 9.40
CA ALA A 158 -12.62 -4.01 9.99
C ALA A 158 -12.39 -2.57 10.48
N LEU A 159 -12.10 -1.65 9.55
CA LEU A 159 -12.00 -0.22 9.84
C LEU A 159 -12.80 0.60 8.82
N GLY A 160 -13.70 1.47 9.31
CA GLY A 160 -14.59 2.27 8.45
C GLY A 160 -15.46 1.38 7.56
N TRP A 161 -15.50 1.68 6.26
CA TRP A 161 -16.16 0.85 5.24
C TRP A 161 -15.41 -0.45 4.92
N GLY A 162 -14.26 -0.69 5.52
CA GLY A 162 -13.33 -1.76 5.17
C GLY A 162 -12.01 -1.20 4.66
N GLN A 163 -10.90 -1.84 5.03
CA GLN A 163 -9.58 -1.49 4.53
C GLN A 163 -8.94 -2.67 3.81
N ILE A 164 -8.45 -2.44 2.61
CA ILE A 164 -7.65 -3.43 1.88
C ILE A 164 -6.30 -3.53 2.57
N GLN A 165 -5.93 -4.74 2.94
CA GLN A 165 -4.68 -5.06 3.63
C GLN A 165 -3.92 -6.13 2.85
N ILE A 166 -2.59 -6.12 2.96
CA ILE A 166 -1.80 -7.30 2.61
C ILE A 166 -1.95 -8.29 3.78
N ALA A 167 -2.37 -9.53 3.51
CA ALA A 167 -2.59 -10.53 4.55
C ALA A 167 -1.29 -10.94 5.27
N ASN A 168 -0.17 -11.02 4.52
CA ASN A 168 1.17 -11.20 5.07
C ASN A 168 2.20 -10.67 4.07
N SER A 169 2.99 -9.65 4.47
CA SER A 169 4.00 -9.00 3.62
C SER A 169 5.13 -9.92 3.15
N ASN A 170 5.34 -11.08 3.79
CA ASN A 170 6.27 -12.11 3.30
C ASN A 170 5.74 -12.85 2.06
N ASN A 171 4.42 -12.86 1.85
CA ASN A 171 3.75 -13.69 0.84
C ASN A 171 2.99 -12.83 -0.18
N ILE A 172 3.73 -12.01 -0.94
CA ILE A 172 3.15 -11.21 -2.01
C ILE A 172 2.96 -12.03 -3.28
N LYS A 173 1.75 -12.02 -3.84
CA LYS A 173 1.43 -12.66 -5.11
C LYS A 173 1.03 -11.63 -6.15
N LEU A 174 1.88 -11.45 -7.15
CA LEU A 174 1.63 -10.56 -8.27
C LEU A 174 1.04 -11.29 -9.47
N ILE A 175 0.09 -10.63 -10.13
CA ILE A 175 -0.47 -10.99 -11.43
C ILE A 175 -0.27 -9.76 -12.33
N PRO A 176 0.88 -9.64 -13.00
CA PRO A 176 1.16 -8.50 -13.88
C PRO A 176 0.06 -8.34 -14.93
N GLN A 177 -0.28 -7.09 -15.24
CA GLN A 177 -1.28 -6.72 -16.25
C GLN A 177 -2.69 -7.28 -15.98
N ASN A 178 -2.99 -7.63 -14.72
CA ASN A 178 -4.32 -8.05 -14.33
C ASN A 178 -5.36 -6.96 -14.61
N SER A 179 -6.57 -7.38 -14.96
CA SER A 179 -7.65 -6.46 -15.31
C SER A 179 -8.20 -5.77 -14.06
N ARG A 180 -8.19 -4.42 -14.05
CA ARG A 180 -8.82 -3.61 -13.02
C ARG A 180 -10.30 -3.96 -12.83
N LYS A 181 -11.07 -4.06 -13.92
CA LYS A 181 -12.48 -4.46 -13.86
C LYS A 181 -12.67 -5.78 -13.14
N LYS A 182 -11.90 -6.81 -13.52
CA LYS A 182 -11.95 -8.12 -12.87
C LYS A 182 -11.59 -8.02 -11.39
N TRP A 183 -10.54 -7.28 -11.07
CA TRP A 183 -10.07 -7.10 -9.70
C TRP A 183 -11.08 -6.36 -8.82
N MET A 184 -11.76 -5.34 -9.35
CA MET A 184 -12.82 -4.59 -8.65
C MET A 184 -14.09 -5.43 -8.44
N ILE A 185 -14.46 -6.29 -9.39
CA ILE A 185 -15.56 -7.25 -9.17
C ILE A 185 -15.19 -8.23 -8.04
N GLN A 186 -13.93 -8.69 -7.99
CA GLN A 186 -13.46 -9.52 -6.88
C GLN A 186 -13.48 -8.78 -5.55
N LEU A 187 -13.12 -7.49 -5.51
CA LEU A 187 -13.27 -6.64 -4.32
C LEU A 187 -14.72 -6.66 -3.82
N CYS A 188 -15.70 -6.42 -4.70
CA CYS A 188 -17.12 -6.44 -4.33
C CYS A 188 -17.55 -7.79 -3.75
N ASN A 189 -17.16 -8.90 -4.38
CA ASN A 189 -17.48 -10.24 -3.89
C ASN A 189 -16.90 -10.49 -2.49
N ASN A 190 -15.62 -10.14 -2.28
CA ASN A 190 -14.98 -10.26 -0.97
C ASN A 190 -15.68 -9.39 0.09
N LEU A 191 -16.16 -8.19 -0.28
CA LEU A 191 -16.93 -7.33 0.64
C LEU A 191 -18.29 -7.92 1.00
N PHE A 192 -18.97 -8.55 0.05
CA PHE A 192 -20.26 -9.21 0.30
C PHE A 192 -20.13 -10.42 1.22
N GLU A 193 -18.97 -11.07 1.26
CA GLU A 193 -18.66 -12.10 2.26
C GLU A 193 -18.21 -11.49 3.60
N PHE A 194 -17.45 -10.40 3.55
CA PHE A 194 -16.89 -9.74 4.74
C PHE A 194 -17.97 -9.08 5.62
N TYR A 195 -18.90 -8.30 5.03
CA TYR A 195 -19.84 -7.50 5.80
C TYR A 195 -20.82 -8.32 6.67
N PRO A 196 -21.42 -9.43 6.19
CA PRO A 196 -22.27 -10.27 7.04
C PRO A 196 -21.53 -10.79 8.28
N ASN A 197 -20.25 -11.16 8.14
CA ASN A 197 -19.43 -11.62 9.25
C ASN A 197 -19.19 -10.51 10.28
N GLU A 198 -18.94 -9.27 9.84
CA GLU A 198 -18.80 -8.14 10.74
C GLU A 198 -20.10 -7.80 11.48
N ILE A 199 -21.24 -7.89 10.79
CA ILE A 199 -22.56 -7.73 11.42
C ILE A 199 -22.77 -8.77 12.52
N SER A 200 -22.43 -10.04 12.27
CA SER A 200 -22.51 -11.10 13.28
C SER A 200 -21.65 -10.79 14.50
N LYS A 201 -20.38 -10.40 14.30
CA LYS A 201 -19.47 -10.02 15.40
C LYS A 201 -20.01 -8.84 16.20
N ILE A 202 -20.61 -7.84 15.54
CA ILE A 202 -21.22 -6.68 16.23
C ILE A 202 -22.39 -7.14 17.10
N ASN A 203 -23.26 -8.02 16.60
CA ASN A 203 -24.37 -8.56 17.38
C ASN A 203 -23.88 -9.33 18.63
N GLU A 204 -22.85 -10.16 18.49
CA GLU A 204 -22.23 -10.86 19.62
C GLU A 204 -21.66 -9.89 20.67
N ARG A 205 -20.95 -8.85 20.24
CA ARG A 205 -20.40 -7.81 21.12
C ARG A 205 -21.51 -7.08 21.88
N ILE A 206 -22.63 -6.75 21.22
CA ILE A 206 -23.80 -6.15 21.86
C ILE A 206 -24.37 -7.07 22.94
N LEU A 207 -24.53 -8.36 22.64
CA LEU A 207 -25.06 -9.35 23.61
C LEU A 207 -24.14 -9.48 24.83
N TYR A 208 -22.82 -9.52 24.62
CA TYR A 208 -21.85 -9.55 25.71
C TYR A 208 -21.98 -8.33 26.62
N PHE A 209 -21.99 -7.12 26.05
CA PHE A 209 -22.07 -5.89 26.86
C PHE A 209 -23.43 -5.67 27.53
N LYS A 210 -24.52 -6.25 27.00
CA LYS A 210 -25.79 -6.33 27.75
C LYS A 210 -25.64 -7.12 29.05
N LYS A 211 -24.90 -8.24 29.04
CA LYS A 211 -24.61 -9.03 30.25
C LYS A 211 -23.71 -8.27 31.22
N VAL A 212 -22.66 -7.61 30.71
CA VAL A 212 -21.77 -6.77 31.53
C VAL A 212 -22.55 -5.64 32.21
N LYS A 213 -23.42 -4.94 31.48
CA LYS A 213 -24.30 -3.90 32.05
C LYS A 213 -25.21 -4.45 33.14
N ALA A 214 -25.82 -5.61 32.92
CA ALA A 214 -26.68 -6.26 33.91
C ALA A 214 -25.91 -6.68 35.18
N PHE A 215 -24.66 -7.12 35.04
CA PHE A 215 -23.79 -7.43 36.18
C PHE A 215 -23.50 -6.19 37.03
N TRP A 216 -23.08 -5.08 36.41
CA TRP A 216 -22.75 -3.86 37.15
C TRP A 216 -23.96 -3.22 37.82
N LYS A 217 -25.15 -3.29 37.22
CA LYS A 217 -26.40 -2.83 37.85
C LYS A 217 -26.77 -3.55 39.15
N LYS A 218 -26.20 -4.73 39.41
CA LYS A 218 -26.45 -5.50 40.63
C LYS A 218 -25.50 -5.15 41.78
N LYS A 219 -24.44 -4.37 41.51
CA LYS A 219 -23.53 -3.93 42.57
C LYS A 219 -24.10 -2.73 43.30
N THR A 220 -23.98 -2.71 44.61
CA THR A 220 -24.16 -1.52 45.44
C THR A 220 -22.98 -0.58 45.26
N GLU A 221 -23.22 0.73 45.41
CA GLU A 221 -22.17 1.75 45.42
C GLU A 221 -21.24 1.63 46.64
#